data_AF-A0A1B7US23-F1
#
_entry.id   AF-A0A1B7US23-F1
#
_cell.length_a   1.000
_cell.length_b   1.000
_cell.length_c   1.000
_cell.angle_alpha   90.00
_cell.angle_beta   90.00
_cell.angle_gamma   90.00
#
_symmetry.space_group_name_H-M   'P 1'
#
loop_
_entity.id
_entity.type
_entity.pdbx_description
1 polymer ?
#
loop_
_entity_poly.entity_id
_entity_poly.type
_entity_poly.pdbx_seq_one_letter_code
_entity_poly.pdbx_strand_id
1 'polypeptide(L)'
;MIGVERINFAANGGYYDVLTGGSGNDSLTGSNVWSFICGGDGNDTLSGGDGNDTLSGGAGNDYLNGGWGEDSADYSSATQGINVTLGGYGFATNDGFGYQDVLRGIEHITGSQYNDIIVGDDYWNNTLNGGAGNDYLNGLGGSDTLNGGAG
;
A
#
# COMPACT_ATOMS: atom_id res chain seq x y z
N MET A 1 1.38 16.64 18.31
CA MET A 1 2.56 16.52 17.43
C MET A 1 3.50 15.52 18.06
N ILE A 2 3.24 14.24 17.83
CA ILE A 2 4.27 13.22 17.88
C ILE A 2 4.84 13.27 16.46
N GLY A 3 6.14 13.51 16.32
CA GLY A 3 6.74 13.88 15.03
C GLY A 3 7.08 12.67 14.18
N VAL A 4 7.08 12.86 12.87
CA VAL A 4 7.59 11.91 11.88
C VAL A 4 8.96 11.36 12.28
N GLU A 5 9.10 10.05 12.33
CA GLU A 5 10.38 9.37 12.52
C GLU A 5 10.90 8.89 11.16
N ARG A 6 12.03 9.46 10.69
CA ARG A 6 12.74 8.99 9.49
C ARG A 6 14.04 8.30 9.89
N ILE A 7 14.19 7.05 9.48
CA ILE A 7 15.40 6.26 9.68
C ILE A 7 15.90 5.78 8.32
N ASN A 8 17.11 6.22 7.94
CA ASN A 8 17.76 5.78 6.71
C ASN A 8 18.64 4.57 7.02
N PHE A 9 18.33 3.42 6.45
CA PHE A 9 19.13 2.21 6.62
C PHE A 9 20.00 1.97 5.38
N ALA A 10 21.25 1.56 5.59
CA ALA A 10 22.11 1.01 4.54
C ALA A 10 22.23 -0.50 4.80
N ALA A 11 21.64 -1.34 3.94
CA ALA A 11 21.79 -2.78 4.04
C ALA A 11 22.15 -3.37 2.66
N ASN A 12 23.22 -4.18 2.63
CA ASN A 12 23.62 -4.99 1.47
C ASN A 12 23.66 -4.25 0.11
N GLY A 13 24.13 -3.01 0.09
CA GLY A 13 24.40 -2.27 -1.16
C GLY A 13 23.27 -1.37 -1.66
N GLY A 14 22.17 -1.22 -0.91
CA GLY A 14 21.14 -0.20 -1.14
C GLY A 14 20.92 0.69 0.08
N TYR A 15 20.56 1.96 -0.15
CA TYR A 15 19.94 2.82 0.84
C TYR A 15 18.42 2.62 0.71
N TYR A 16 17.72 2.46 1.83
CA TYR A 16 16.27 2.55 1.88
C TYR A 16 15.83 3.42 3.04
N ASP A 17 14.69 4.08 2.89
CA ASP A 17 14.10 4.90 3.94
C ASP A 17 13.05 4.10 4.72
N VAL A 18 12.93 4.36 6.03
CA VAL A 18 11.79 3.95 6.84
C VAL A 18 11.17 5.21 7.45
N LEU A 19 9.91 5.47 7.14
CA LEU A 19 9.16 6.62 7.61
C LEU A 19 7.93 6.16 8.40
N THR A 20 7.72 6.70 9.59
CA THR A 20 6.53 6.45 10.41
C THR A 20 5.91 7.77 10.87
N GLY A 21 4.60 7.96 10.65
CA GLY A 21 3.83 9.13 11.09
C GLY A 21 3.35 9.02 12.54
N GLY A 22 2.73 7.90 12.87
CA GLY A 22 2.26 7.60 14.23
C GLY A 22 0.79 7.96 14.40
N SER A 23 0.47 8.95 15.24
CA SER A 23 -0.92 9.40 15.43
C SER A 23 -1.09 10.83 14.95
N GLY A 24 -2.23 11.10 14.30
CA GLY A 24 -2.55 12.39 13.71
C GLY A 24 -2.41 12.35 12.19
N ASN A 25 -2.76 13.45 11.53
CA ASN A 25 -2.64 13.54 10.08
C ASN A 25 -1.20 13.92 9.70
N ASP A 26 -0.50 13.00 9.05
CA ASP A 26 0.90 13.12 8.68
C ASP A 26 1.10 13.29 7.16
N SER A 27 2.21 13.94 6.80
CA SER A 27 2.66 14.08 5.41
C SER A 27 4.05 13.48 5.31
N LEU A 28 4.14 12.30 4.71
CA LEU A 28 5.38 11.52 4.60
C LEU A 28 5.82 11.47 3.14
N THR A 29 7.11 11.64 2.89
CA THR A 29 7.70 11.60 1.55
C THR A 29 9.00 10.84 1.59
N GLY A 30 9.05 9.71 0.89
CA GLY A 30 10.26 8.94 0.65
C GLY A 30 11.23 9.69 -0.27
N SER A 31 12.32 9.04 -0.64
CA SER A 31 13.33 9.67 -1.51
C SER A 31 13.36 9.04 -2.89
N ASN A 32 14.55 8.91 -3.48
CA ASN A 32 14.74 8.34 -4.81
C ASN A 32 15.26 6.89 -4.75
N VAL A 33 14.96 6.23 -3.65
CA VAL A 33 15.30 4.85 -3.36
C VAL A 33 14.06 4.20 -2.74
N TRP A 34 14.04 2.85 -2.73
CA TRP A 34 13.01 2.09 -2.02
C TRP A 34 12.81 2.64 -0.60
N SER A 35 11.57 2.90 -0.23
CA SER A 35 11.10 3.36 1.05
C SER A 35 10.02 2.43 1.61
N PHE A 36 10.04 2.23 2.92
CA PHE A 36 8.91 1.75 3.69
C PHE A 36 8.26 2.94 4.39
N ILE A 37 6.98 3.20 4.12
CA ILE A 37 6.27 4.36 4.64
C ILE A 37 4.99 3.88 5.35
N CYS A 38 4.86 4.23 6.63
CA CYS A 38 3.70 3.92 7.45
C CYS A 38 3.09 5.21 8.01
N GLY A 39 1.83 5.50 7.65
CA GLY A 39 1.08 6.65 8.15
C GLY A 39 0.75 6.48 9.64
N GLY A 40 -0.08 5.49 9.95
CA GLY A 40 -0.49 5.15 11.31
C GLY A 40 -1.97 5.46 11.53
N ASP A 41 -2.31 6.16 12.61
CA ASP A 41 -3.67 6.65 12.84
C ASP A 41 -3.80 8.08 12.32
N GLY A 42 -4.84 8.39 11.53
CA GLY A 42 -5.08 9.72 11.01
C GLY A 42 -5.38 9.71 9.53
N ASN A 43 -5.69 10.86 8.94
CA ASN A 43 -5.80 10.98 7.50
C ASN A 43 -4.46 11.44 6.95
N ASP A 44 -3.70 10.51 6.39
CA ASP A 44 -2.31 10.69 6.01
C ASP A 44 -2.13 10.93 4.52
N THR A 45 -1.02 11.58 4.17
CA THR A 45 -0.58 11.77 2.79
C THR A 45 0.81 11.18 2.64
N LEU A 46 0.89 10.05 1.92
CA LEU A 46 2.10 9.28 1.73
C LEU A 46 2.55 9.38 0.27
N SER A 47 3.83 9.68 0.06
CA SER A 47 4.46 9.67 -1.27
C SER A 47 5.74 8.84 -1.23
N GLY A 48 5.83 7.79 -2.04
CA GLY A 48 7.01 6.92 -2.14
C GLY A 48 8.21 7.66 -2.75
N GLY A 49 8.01 8.21 -3.95
CA GLY A 49 9.04 8.97 -4.66
C GLY A 49 9.52 8.23 -5.90
N ASP A 50 10.84 8.07 -6.06
CA ASP A 50 11.37 7.11 -7.04
C ASP A 50 11.84 5.86 -6.29
N GLY A 51 11.71 4.70 -6.91
CA GLY A 51 12.06 3.43 -6.27
C GLY A 51 10.86 2.51 -6.24
N ASN A 52 11.05 1.30 -5.70
CA ASN A 52 9.94 0.35 -5.56
C ASN A 52 9.47 0.42 -4.12
N ASP A 53 8.51 1.27 -3.82
CA ASP A 53 8.13 1.64 -2.46
C ASP A 53 7.07 0.71 -1.86
N THR A 54 7.01 0.67 -0.52
CA THR A 54 5.94 -0.01 0.22
C THR A 54 5.26 0.98 1.16
N LEU A 55 3.96 1.21 0.94
CA LEU A 55 3.17 2.21 1.63
C LEU A 55 2.04 1.53 2.43
N SER A 56 1.88 1.91 3.69
CA SER A 56 0.76 1.53 4.55
C SER A 56 0.13 2.81 5.12
N GLY A 57 -1.12 3.08 4.75
CA GLY A 57 -1.88 4.22 5.30
C GLY A 57 -2.14 4.03 6.79
N GLY A 58 -2.81 2.94 7.14
CA GLY A 58 -3.23 2.64 8.50
C GLY A 58 -4.69 3.02 8.69
N ALA A 59 -5.06 3.57 9.84
CA ALA A 59 -6.44 3.89 10.15
C ALA A 59 -6.75 5.35 9.78
N GLY A 60 -7.67 5.55 8.84
CA GLY A 60 -8.16 6.87 8.44
C GLY A 60 -8.42 6.90 6.94
N ASN A 61 -8.70 8.08 6.38
CA ASN A 61 -8.82 8.19 4.92
C ASN A 61 -7.49 8.71 4.37
N ASP A 62 -6.72 7.82 3.78
CA ASP A 62 -5.35 8.12 3.39
C ASP A 62 -5.22 8.36 1.89
N TYR A 63 -4.18 9.12 1.53
CA TYR A 63 -3.74 9.27 0.15
C TYR A 63 -2.37 8.63 0.01
N LEU A 64 -2.29 7.54 -0.76
CA LEU A 64 -1.06 6.82 -1.05
C LEU A 64 -0.68 7.04 -2.51
N ASN A 65 0.51 7.59 -2.73
CA ASN A 65 1.11 7.76 -4.04
C ASN A 65 2.45 7.04 -4.08
N GLY A 66 2.55 5.92 -4.79
CA GLY A 66 3.82 5.18 -4.92
C GLY A 66 4.86 6.05 -5.62
N GLY A 67 4.54 6.50 -6.83
CA GLY A 67 5.38 7.43 -7.57
C GLY A 67 5.98 6.74 -8.80
N TRP A 68 7.30 6.73 -8.92
CA TRP A 68 8.01 6.09 -10.02
C TRP A 68 8.63 4.78 -9.56
N GLY A 69 8.17 3.68 -10.15
CA GLY A 69 8.74 2.36 -9.92
C GLY A 69 7.63 1.33 -9.91
N GLU A 70 7.89 0.23 -9.22
CA GLU A 70 6.88 -0.80 -8.94
C GLU A 70 6.54 -0.72 -7.45
N ASP A 71 5.38 -0.13 -7.14
CA ASP A 71 5.02 0.28 -5.79
C ASP A 71 3.93 -0.62 -5.20
N SER A 72 4.00 -0.82 -3.89
CA SER A 72 3.12 -1.71 -3.14
C SER A 72 2.32 -0.95 -2.10
N ALA A 73 1.00 -1.17 -2.04
CA ALA A 73 0.22 -0.84 -0.84
C ALA A 73 0.05 -2.09 0.04
N ASP A 74 0.34 -1.93 1.33
CA ASP A 74 0.33 -3.01 2.32
C ASP A 74 -0.83 -2.84 3.30
N TYR A 75 -1.83 -3.71 3.17
CA TYR A 75 -2.99 -3.81 4.05
C TYR A 75 -2.92 -5.03 4.99
N SER A 76 -1.76 -5.67 5.13
CA SER A 76 -1.60 -6.87 5.97
C SER A 76 -1.95 -6.66 7.45
N SER A 77 -1.89 -5.41 7.92
CA SER A 77 -2.27 -5.02 9.29
C SER A 77 -3.75 -4.70 9.46
N ALA A 78 -4.54 -4.70 8.37
CA ALA A 78 -5.96 -4.40 8.40
C ALA A 78 -6.73 -5.35 9.33
N THR A 79 -7.77 -4.80 9.97
CA THR A 79 -8.54 -5.50 11.01
C THR A 79 -9.79 -6.21 10.47
N GLN A 80 -10.08 -6.02 9.19
CA GLN A 80 -11.18 -6.59 8.42
C GLN A 80 -10.73 -6.78 6.96
N GLY A 81 -11.56 -7.47 6.17
CA GLY A 81 -11.30 -7.65 4.75
C GLY A 81 -11.40 -6.34 3.98
N ILE A 82 -10.54 -6.19 2.97
CA ILE A 82 -10.42 -4.97 2.15
C ILE A 82 -11.20 -5.09 0.85
N ASN A 83 -11.52 -3.94 0.24
CA ASN A 83 -12.05 -3.84 -1.12
C ASN A 83 -11.25 -2.81 -1.91
N VAL A 84 -10.30 -3.31 -2.71
CA VAL A 84 -9.35 -2.52 -3.47
C VAL A 84 -9.55 -2.75 -4.97
N THR A 85 -9.53 -1.67 -5.74
CA THR A 85 -9.46 -1.73 -7.21
C THR A 85 -8.41 -0.75 -7.72
N LEU A 86 -7.46 -1.26 -8.50
CA LEU A 86 -6.42 -0.46 -9.14
C LEU A 86 -6.91 0.10 -10.50
N GLY A 87 -6.15 1.07 -11.03
CA GLY A 87 -6.41 1.66 -12.35
C GLY A 87 -6.95 3.10 -12.32
N GLY A 88 -6.45 3.94 -13.24
CA GLY A 88 -6.78 5.37 -13.33
C GLY A 88 -6.29 6.19 -12.13
N TYR A 89 -7.09 6.19 -11.07
CA TYR A 89 -6.78 6.72 -9.74
C TYR A 89 -7.32 5.70 -8.73
N GLY A 90 -6.64 4.56 -8.57
CA GLY A 90 -7.13 3.43 -7.78
C GLY A 90 -7.75 3.82 -6.42
N PHE A 91 -8.66 3.00 -5.93
CA PHE A 91 -9.37 3.25 -4.67
C PHE A 91 -9.39 1.99 -3.79
N ALA A 92 -9.15 2.17 -2.50
CA ALA A 92 -9.59 1.23 -1.48
C ALA A 92 -10.92 1.74 -0.92
N THR A 93 -12.04 1.20 -1.41
CA THR A 93 -13.38 1.61 -0.95
C THR A 93 -13.73 1.08 0.44
N ASN A 94 -12.92 0.12 0.90
CA ASN A 94 -12.80 -0.33 2.29
C ASN A 94 -11.34 -0.75 2.51
N ASP A 95 -10.64 -0.01 3.35
CA ASP A 95 -9.23 -0.25 3.74
C ASP A 95 -9.07 -1.35 4.83
N GLY A 96 -10.17 -1.88 5.35
CA GLY A 96 -10.17 -2.85 6.45
C GLY A 96 -9.95 -2.23 7.85
N PHE A 97 -9.89 -0.91 7.95
CA PHE A 97 -10.00 -0.13 9.20
C PHE A 97 -11.34 0.61 9.30
N GLY A 98 -12.17 0.57 8.25
CA GLY A 98 -13.51 1.15 8.21
C GLY A 98 -13.57 2.49 7.48
N TYR A 99 -12.53 2.80 6.70
CA TYR A 99 -12.36 4.05 5.95
C TYR A 99 -12.07 3.75 4.48
N GLN A 100 -11.68 4.81 3.74
CA GLN A 100 -11.39 4.74 2.32
C GLN A 100 -10.06 5.41 1.99
N ASP A 101 -9.25 4.74 1.19
CA ASP A 101 -8.01 5.30 0.68
C ASP A 101 -8.10 5.62 -0.81
N VAL A 102 -7.25 6.57 -1.21
CA VAL A 102 -6.95 6.87 -2.60
C VAL A 102 -5.55 6.36 -2.92
N LEU A 103 -5.46 5.50 -3.93
CA LEU A 103 -4.23 4.88 -4.40
C LEU A 103 -3.82 5.45 -5.76
N ARG A 104 -2.56 5.84 -5.92
CA ARG A 104 -2.00 6.30 -7.20
C ARG A 104 -0.60 5.74 -7.41
N GLY A 105 -0.32 5.31 -8.64
CA GLY A 105 0.96 4.66 -8.98
C GLY A 105 1.24 3.53 -7.99
N ILE A 106 0.29 2.60 -7.88
CA ILE A 106 0.40 1.41 -7.05
C ILE A 106 0.09 0.25 -7.97
N GLU A 107 1.04 -0.66 -8.11
CA GLU A 107 0.97 -1.81 -9.01
C GLU A 107 0.76 -3.10 -8.23
N HIS A 108 1.05 -3.11 -6.92
CA HIS A 108 1.00 -4.30 -6.08
C HIS A 108 0.18 -4.08 -4.81
N ILE A 109 -0.56 -5.11 -4.40
CA ILE A 109 -1.35 -5.11 -3.17
C ILE A 109 -0.99 -6.32 -2.32
N THR A 110 -0.73 -6.06 -1.04
CA THR A 110 -0.78 -7.11 -0.01
C THR A 110 -2.06 -6.93 0.79
N GLY A 111 -2.92 -7.95 0.73
CA GLY A 111 -4.18 -8.07 1.44
C GLY A 111 -4.01 -8.37 2.93
N SER A 112 -5.14 -8.48 3.61
CA SER A 112 -5.29 -8.69 5.03
C SER A 112 -5.23 -10.18 5.41
N GLN A 113 -5.62 -10.49 6.65
CA GLN A 113 -5.84 -11.86 7.11
C GLN A 113 -7.30 -12.31 7.00
N TYR A 114 -8.14 -11.51 6.33
CA TYR A 114 -9.57 -11.71 6.18
C TYR A 114 -9.93 -11.77 4.69
N ASN A 115 -11.17 -12.16 4.41
CA ASN A 115 -11.66 -12.26 3.03
C ASN A 115 -11.57 -10.92 2.30
N ASP A 116 -10.66 -10.82 1.35
CA ASP A 116 -10.41 -9.61 0.59
C ASP A 116 -11.04 -9.64 -0.80
N ILE A 117 -11.29 -8.45 -1.35
CA ILE A 117 -11.62 -8.24 -2.76
C ILE A 117 -10.53 -7.33 -3.33
N ILE A 118 -9.68 -7.87 -4.19
CA ILE A 118 -8.57 -7.13 -4.79
C ILE A 118 -8.66 -7.27 -6.30
N VAL A 119 -8.84 -6.14 -6.97
CA VAL A 119 -8.89 -6.03 -8.41
C VAL A 119 -7.69 -5.20 -8.88
N GLY A 120 -6.92 -5.74 -9.82
CA GLY A 120 -5.82 -5.08 -10.50
C GLY A 120 -6.31 -4.02 -11.49
N ASP A 121 -5.48 -3.72 -12.49
CA ASP A 121 -5.77 -2.75 -13.54
C ASP A 121 -5.49 -3.32 -14.94
N ASP A 122 -5.94 -2.61 -15.98
CA ASP A 122 -5.78 -3.07 -17.37
C ASP A 122 -4.43 -2.71 -18.00
N TYR A 123 -3.60 -1.91 -17.33
CA TYR A 123 -2.46 -1.20 -17.92
C TYR A 123 -1.09 -1.73 -17.47
N TRP A 124 -0.99 -2.19 -16.23
CA TRP A 124 0.25 -2.66 -15.60
C TRP A 124 0.15 -4.13 -15.20
N ASN A 125 1.30 -4.76 -14.96
CA ASN A 125 1.32 -6.11 -14.42
C ASN A 125 1.17 -6.02 -12.91
N ASN A 126 0.12 -6.60 -12.35
CA ASN A 126 -0.09 -6.50 -10.91
C ASN A 126 0.43 -7.73 -10.16
N THR A 127 0.92 -7.51 -8.94
CA THR A 127 1.12 -8.58 -7.96
C THR A 127 0.07 -8.41 -6.86
N LEU A 128 -0.90 -9.32 -6.82
CA LEU A 128 -2.00 -9.29 -5.86
C LEU A 128 -1.85 -10.47 -4.91
N ASN A 129 -1.60 -10.19 -3.64
CA ASN A 129 -1.51 -11.18 -2.58
C ASN A 129 -2.74 -11.06 -1.66
N GLY A 130 -3.58 -12.09 -1.60
CA GLY A 130 -4.78 -12.10 -0.76
C GLY A 130 -4.50 -12.27 0.74
N GLY A 131 -3.37 -12.89 1.10
CA GLY A 131 -3.06 -13.14 2.51
C GLY A 131 -3.79 -14.35 3.06
N ALA A 132 -4.58 -14.20 4.11
CA ALA A 132 -5.39 -15.29 4.64
C ALA A 132 -6.87 -14.96 4.50
N GLY A 133 -7.73 -15.98 4.44
CA GLY A 133 -9.15 -15.79 4.18
C GLY A 133 -9.53 -16.26 2.78
N ASN A 134 -10.84 -16.26 2.51
CA ASN A 134 -11.37 -16.64 1.21
C ASN A 134 -11.40 -15.39 0.31
N ASP A 135 -10.34 -15.21 -0.46
CA ASP A 135 -10.13 -13.97 -1.22
C ASP A 135 -10.70 -14.05 -2.64
N TYR A 136 -11.07 -12.89 -3.16
CA TYR A 136 -11.36 -12.68 -4.58
C TYR A 136 -10.25 -11.81 -5.18
N LEU A 137 -9.45 -12.41 -6.07
CA LEU A 137 -8.38 -11.73 -6.80
C LEU A 137 -8.69 -11.70 -8.30
N ASN A 138 -8.58 -10.53 -8.92
CA ASN A 138 -8.74 -10.38 -10.35
C ASN A 138 -7.71 -9.40 -10.91
N GLY A 139 -6.72 -9.90 -11.66
CA GLY A 139 -5.64 -9.08 -12.23
C GLY A 139 -6.10 -8.12 -13.35
N LEU A 140 -7.21 -8.44 -14.03
CA LEU A 140 -7.66 -7.76 -15.26
C LEU A 140 -6.70 -7.95 -16.44
N GLY A 141 -6.08 -6.87 -16.94
CA GLY A 141 -5.19 -6.89 -18.10
C GLY A 141 -3.76 -7.22 -17.69
N GLY A 142 -2.83 -7.25 -18.66
CA GLY A 142 -1.43 -7.48 -18.35
C GLY A 142 -1.06 -8.93 -18.02
N SER A 143 0.11 -9.11 -17.43
CA SER A 143 0.67 -10.40 -17.00
C SER A 143 0.82 -10.41 -15.48
N ASP A 144 -0.24 -10.80 -14.80
CA ASP A 144 -0.35 -10.67 -13.35
C ASP A 144 0.20 -11.87 -12.59
N THR A 145 0.60 -11.60 -11.34
CA THR A 145 0.85 -12.62 -10.33
C THR A 145 -0.25 -12.55 -9.27
N LEU A 146 -1.11 -13.57 -9.24
CA LEU A 146 -2.18 -13.67 -8.24
C LEU A 146 -1.84 -14.77 -7.24
N ASN A 147 -1.69 -14.41 -5.97
CA ASN A 147 -1.46 -15.34 -4.88
C ASN A 147 -2.62 -15.24 -3.88
N GLY A 148 -3.51 -16.24 -3.87
CA GLY A 148 -4.63 -16.27 -2.92
C GLY A 148 -4.23 -16.56 -1.48
N GLY A 149 -2.98 -16.97 -1.21
CA GLY A 149 -2.56 -17.29 0.15
C GLY A 149 -3.36 -18.44 0.78
N ALA A 150 -3.75 -18.32 2.05
CA ALA A 150 -4.39 -19.40 2.82
C ALA A 150 -5.90 -19.20 2.98
N GLY A 151 -6.72 -20.11 2.46
CA GLY A 151 -8.19 -20.07 2.57
C GLY A 151 -8.85 -20.68 1.36
#